data_AF-T1KWZ3-F1
#
_entry.id   AF-T1KWZ3-F1
#
_cell.length_a   1.000
_cell.length_b   1.000
_cell.length_c   1.000
_cell.angle_alpha   90.00
_cell.angle_beta   90.00
_cell.angle_gamma   90.00
#
_symmetry.space_group_name_H-M   'P 1'
#
loop_
_entity.id
_entity.type
_entity.pdbx_description
1 polymer ?
#
loop_
_entity_poly.entity_id
_entity_poly.type
_entity_poly.pdbx_seq_one_letter_code
_entity_poly.pdbx_strand_id
1 'polypeptide(L)'
;MMIGSTEDAIQDVASCVPNNEVINDLDIPEECIIPVSQRQEFLAKIEKRVREYKITVFNPSREGKKLLVLDIDYTLYDHRSTAEHVSQLMRPYLHEFLTSAYEDYDIVIWSATSMKWIEIKMREMGVHPNPNFKIMFFLDSGAMINIVSPDYGLLNVKPLGVIWGKFPQYNSKNTIMFDDIRRNFLMNPQNGLHIAPFKEAYKNRHKDKELLYLSRYLKHIAKLKDLSSLNHKHWYRKVPRD
;
A
#
# COMPACT_ATOMS: atom_id res chain seq x y z
N MET A 1 -22.03 -22.79 11.15
CA MET A 1 -23.16 -22.03 10.58
C MET A 1 -22.90 -20.56 10.84
N MET A 2 -22.88 -19.73 9.81
CA MET A 2 -22.86 -18.27 9.98
C MET A 2 -24.32 -17.81 10.02
N ILE A 3 -24.70 -17.03 11.03
CA ILE A 3 -26.04 -16.45 11.18
C ILE A 3 -25.90 -14.96 10.86
N GLY A 4 -26.78 -14.43 10.00
CA GLY A 4 -26.87 -13.00 9.68
C GLY A 4 -28.29 -12.49 9.94
N SER A 5 -28.41 -11.20 10.26
CA SER A 5 -29.67 -10.55 10.63
C SER A 5 -30.41 -9.96 9.41
N THR A 6 -31.74 -9.89 9.47
CA THR A 6 -32.63 -9.32 8.44
C THR A 6 -32.78 -7.80 8.57
N GLU A 7 -33.13 -7.13 7.47
CA GLU A 7 -33.21 -5.67 7.32
C GLU A 7 -34.12 -4.97 8.35
N ASP A 8 -35.09 -5.67 8.93
CA ASP A 8 -36.03 -5.12 9.94
C ASP A 8 -35.33 -4.65 11.23
N ALA A 9 -34.11 -5.12 11.53
CA ALA A 9 -33.34 -4.70 12.70
C ALA A 9 -32.57 -3.37 12.51
N ILE A 10 -32.63 -2.75 11.32
CA ILE A 10 -31.82 -1.57 10.95
C ILE A 10 -32.58 -0.25 11.19
N GLN A 11 -33.89 -0.31 11.44
CA GLN A 11 -34.76 0.87 11.44
C GLN A 11 -34.53 1.83 12.63
N ASP A 12 -34.04 1.32 13.77
CA ASP A 12 -33.75 2.11 14.97
C ASP A 12 -32.45 2.93 14.90
N VAL A 13 -31.56 2.64 13.94
CA VAL A 13 -30.24 3.29 13.81
C VAL A 13 -30.32 4.64 13.06
N ALA A 14 -31.46 4.95 12.43
CA ALA A 14 -31.65 6.16 11.62
C ALA A 14 -31.76 7.46 12.43
N SER A 15 -31.75 7.41 13.76
CA SER A 15 -31.89 8.57 14.65
C SER A 15 -30.55 9.16 15.13
N CYS A 16 -29.42 8.54 14.80
CA CYS A 16 -28.10 9.04 15.19
C CYS A 16 -27.63 10.13 14.22
N VAL A 17 -27.44 11.35 14.72
CA VAL A 17 -26.74 12.42 14.00
C VAL A 17 -25.34 11.91 13.63
N PRO A 18 -24.96 11.83 12.34
CA PRO A 18 -23.64 11.34 11.98
C PRO A 18 -22.59 12.33 12.46
N ASN A 19 -21.81 11.91 13.45
CA ASN A 19 -20.58 12.61 13.78
C ASN A 19 -19.63 12.39 12.59
N ASN A 20 -19.45 13.41 11.75
CA ASN A 20 -18.68 13.31 10.50
C ASN A 20 -17.17 13.20 10.71
N GLU A 21 -16.70 13.18 11.95
CA GLU A 21 -15.31 12.83 12.26
C GLU A 21 -15.11 11.32 12.10
N VAL A 22 -14.72 10.92 10.88
CA VAL A 22 -14.21 9.57 10.62
C VAL A 22 -12.86 9.42 11.32
N ILE A 23 -12.90 9.01 12.58
CA ILE A 23 -11.71 8.58 13.33
C ILE A 23 -11.22 7.27 12.71
N ASN A 24 -9.94 7.19 12.33
CA ASN A 24 -9.33 5.93 11.92
C ASN A 24 -8.99 5.12 13.17
N ASP A 25 -10.00 4.48 13.75
CA ASP A 25 -9.92 3.58 14.90
C ASP A 25 -9.06 2.33 14.65
N LEU A 26 -8.63 2.13 13.39
CA LEU A 26 -7.77 1.03 12.96
C LEU A 26 -6.28 1.41 12.85
N ASP A 27 -5.89 2.66 13.18
CA ASP A 27 -4.49 3.08 13.19
C ASP A 27 -3.82 2.71 14.51
N ILE A 28 -2.80 1.86 14.40
CA ILE A 28 -2.01 1.40 15.54
C ILE A 28 -0.90 2.43 15.81
N PRO A 29 -0.82 3.00 17.04
CA PRO A 29 0.18 3.98 17.43
C PRO A 29 1.61 3.54 17.13
N GLU A 30 2.49 4.53 16.95
CA GLU A 30 3.84 4.29 16.45
C GLU A 30 4.72 3.39 17.34
N GLU A 31 4.43 3.41 18.64
CA GLU A 31 5.18 2.78 19.72
C GLU A 31 4.82 1.30 19.95
N CYS A 32 3.74 0.81 19.32
CA CYS A 32 3.39 -0.61 19.36
C CYS A 32 4.33 -1.44 18.47
N ILE A 33 5.51 -1.72 19.01
CA ILE A 33 6.41 -2.75 18.48
C ILE A 33 5.81 -4.09 18.91
N ILE A 34 4.83 -4.58 18.16
CA ILE A 34 4.38 -5.95 18.36
C ILE A 34 5.51 -6.84 17.79
N PRO A 35 6.16 -7.72 18.58
CA PRO A 35 7.16 -8.66 18.06
C PRO A 35 6.44 -9.77 17.28
N VAL A 36 5.86 -9.39 16.14
CA VAL A 36 5.06 -10.21 15.21
C VAL A 36 5.98 -10.86 14.20
N SER A 37 6.97 -10.12 13.70
CA SER A 37 7.80 -10.54 12.57
C SER A 37 8.59 -11.83 12.82
N GLN A 38 8.85 -12.19 14.08
CA GLN A 38 9.63 -13.38 14.45
C GLN A 38 8.79 -14.55 14.96
N ARG A 39 7.45 -14.42 15.01
CA ARG A 39 6.60 -15.53 15.49
C ARG A 39 6.50 -16.61 14.42
N GLN A 40 6.85 -17.83 14.82
CA GLN A 40 6.87 -18.99 13.93
C GLN A 40 5.50 -19.27 13.28
N GLU A 41 4.40 -18.99 13.99
CA GLU A 41 3.04 -19.07 13.46
C GLU A 41 2.79 -18.17 12.24
N PHE A 42 3.37 -16.97 12.21
CA PHE A 42 3.18 -16.01 11.12
C PHE A 42 4.14 -16.29 9.97
N LEU A 43 5.36 -16.75 10.27
CA LEU A 43 6.30 -17.26 9.26
C LEU A 43 5.69 -18.44 8.47
N ALA A 44 5.06 -19.40 9.17
CA ALA A 44 4.37 -20.52 8.52
C ALA A 44 3.21 -20.05 7.61
N LYS A 45 2.48 -18.99 8.00
CA LYS A 45 1.44 -18.38 7.13
C LYS A 45 2.05 -17.74 5.88
N ILE A 46 3.19 -17.07 6.00
CA ILE A 46 3.93 -16.51 4.86
C ILE A 46 4.39 -17.64 3.93
N GLU A 47 5.04 -18.68 4.46
CA GLU A 47 5.49 -19.83 3.68
C GLU A 47 4.33 -20.50 2.92
N LYS A 48 3.17 -20.63 3.59
CA LYS A 48 1.95 -21.14 2.96
C LYS A 48 1.54 -20.26 1.77
N ARG A 49 1.54 -18.93 1.92
CA ARG A 49 1.24 -17.98 0.82
C ARG A 49 2.29 -18.05 -0.29
N VAL A 50 3.57 -18.16 0.06
CA VAL A 50 4.67 -18.33 -0.91
C VAL A 50 4.46 -19.60 -1.75
N ARG A 51 3.96 -20.70 -1.16
CA ARG A 51 3.69 -21.95 -1.88
C ARG A 51 2.40 -21.90 -2.71
N GLU A 52 1.31 -21.39 -2.15
CA GLU A 52 -0.04 -21.58 -2.68
C GLU A 52 -0.54 -20.41 -3.54
N TYR A 53 -0.16 -19.17 -3.21
CA TYR A 53 -0.62 -17.99 -3.94
C TYR A 53 0.10 -17.90 -5.29
N LYS A 54 -0.65 -17.82 -6.38
CA LYS A 54 -0.08 -17.72 -7.74
C LYS A 54 -0.06 -16.26 -8.17
N ILE A 55 1.13 -15.77 -8.51
CA ILE A 55 1.32 -14.40 -8.99
C ILE A 55 1.38 -14.42 -10.51
N THR A 56 0.50 -13.65 -11.14
CA THR A 56 0.55 -13.40 -12.59
C THR A 56 1.51 -12.25 -12.85
N VAL A 57 2.66 -12.55 -13.45
CA VAL A 57 3.69 -11.55 -13.79
C VAL A 57 3.37 -10.94 -15.15
N PHE A 58 3.12 -9.63 -15.20
CA PHE A 58 2.86 -8.91 -16.45
C PHE A 58 4.16 -8.48 -17.13
N ASN A 59 5.16 -8.08 -16.34
CA ASN A 59 6.46 -7.63 -16.83
C ASN A 59 7.55 -8.26 -15.94
N PRO A 60 8.67 -8.74 -16.51
CA PRO A 60 9.74 -9.34 -15.73
C PRO A 60 10.45 -8.30 -14.85
N SER A 61 11.09 -8.76 -13.78
CA SER A 61 12.01 -7.93 -13.00
C SER A 61 13.20 -7.49 -13.83
N ARG A 62 13.68 -6.27 -13.60
CA ARG A 62 14.85 -5.70 -14.27
C ARG A 62 16.07 -5.79 -13.37
N GLU A 63 17.20 -6.13 -13.95
CA GLU A 63 18.45 -6.30 -13.21
C GLU A 63 18.86 -5.00 -12.50
N GLY A 64 19.29 -5.14 -11.25
CA GLY A 64 19.77 -4.03 -10.42
C GLY A 64 18.70 -3.08 -9.90
N LYS A 65 17.42 -3.26 -10.25
CA LYS A 65 16.34 -2.39 -9.76
C LYS A 65 15.90 -2.78 -8.35
N LYS A 66 15.49 -1.78 -7.60
CA LYS A 66 14.87 -1.94 -6.26
C LYS A 66 13.40 -2.31 -6.41
N LEU A 67 12.71 -2.61 -5.31
CA LEU A 67 11.27 -2.90 -5.31
C LEU A 67 10.48 -1.79 -4.64
N LEU A 68 9.47 -1.27 -5.34
CA LEU A 68 8.46 -0.36 -4.81
C LEU A 68 7.11 -1.08 -4.78
N VAL A 69 6.52 -1.20 -3.58
CA VAL A 69 5.18 -1.74 -3.39
C VAL A 69 4.23 -0.59 -3.05
N LEU A 70 3.10 -0.48 -3.76
CA LEU A 70 2.14 0.61 -3.57
C LEU A 70 0.77 0.05 -3.20
N ASP A 71 0.17 0.57 -2.14
CA ASP A 71 -1.27 0.50 -1.96
C ASP A 71 -2.01 1.39 -3.00
N ILE A 72 -3.34 1.25 -3.09
CA ILE A 72 -4.18 1.98 -4.03
C ILE A 72 -5.02 3.05 -3.33
N ASP A 73 -5.81 2.64 -2.34
CA ASP A 73 -6.92 3.42 -1.80
C ASP A 73 -6.35 4.49 -0.87
N TYR A 74 -6.63 5.78 -1.11
CA TYR A 74 -5.99 6.93 -0.45
C TYR A 74 -4.46 7.05 -0.63
N THR A 75 -3.80 6.04 -1.18
CA THR A 75 -2.38 6.14 -1.59
C THR A 75 -2.25 6.78 -2.97
N LEU A 76 -2.92 6.23 -3.99
CA LEU A 76 -2.83 6.68 -5.39
C LEU A 76 -4.05 7.47 -5.85
N TYR A 77 -5.19 7.33 -5.18
CA TYR A 77 -6.42 8.05 -5.52
C TYR A 77 -7.42 8.09 -4.37
N ASP A 78 -8.39 9.00 -4.46
CA ASP A 78 -9.52 9.07 -3.54
C ASP A 78 -10.62 8.09 -3.96
N HIS A 79 -10.75 6.99 -3.21
CA HIS A 79 -11.72 5.94 -3.49
C HIS A 79 -13.14 6.21 -2.95
N ARG A 80 -13.32 7.24 -2.12
CA ARG A 80 -14.61 7.52 -1.47
C ARG A 80 -15.38 8.66 -2.11
N SER A 81 -14.69 9.65 -2.68
CA SER A 81 -15.37 10.74 -3.38
C SER A 81 -16.00 10.25 -4.69
N THR A 82 -17.15 10.82 -5.02
CA THR A 82 -17.79 10.64 -6.32
C THR A 82 -17.26 11.68 -7.31
N ALA A 83 -17.12 11.29 -8.57
CA ALA A 83 -16.66 12.13 -9.65
C ALA A 83 -17.21 11.63 -10.98
N GLU A 84 -17.30 12.51 -11.98
CA GLU A 84 -17.69 12.13 -13.34
C GLU A 84 -16.58 11.34 -14.05
N HIS A 85 -15.33 11.65 -13.72
CA HIS A 85 -14.16 11.01 -14.30
C HIS A 85 -13.14 10.66 -13.21
N VAL A 86 -12.55 9.45 -13.31
CA VAL A 86 -11.52 8.97 -12.38
C VAL A 86 -10.31 9.91 -12.28
N SER A 87 -10.03 10.69 -13.34
CA SER A 87 -8.94 11.68 -13.36
C SER A 87 -9.08 12.79 -12.32
N GLN A 88 -10.31 13.06 -11.88
CA GLN A 88 -10.63 13.99 -10.79
C GLN A 88 -10.32 13.39 -9.42
N LEU A 89 -10.31 12.06 -9.31
CA LEU A 89 -10.01 11.30 -8.09
C LEU A 89 -8.55 10.85 -8.00
N MET A 90 -7.82 10.81 -9.12
CA MET A 90 -6.39 10.48 -9.12
C MET A 90 -5.61 11.48 -8.27
N ARG A 91 -4.72 10.95 -7.43
CA ARG A 91 -3.79 11.78 -6.66
C ARG A 91 -2.90 12.57 -7.62
N PRO A 92 -2.67 13.87 -7.38
CA PRO A 92 -1.79 14.68 -8.23
C PRO A 92 -0.42 14.04 -8.43
N TYR A 93 0.14 14.21 -9.63
CA TYR A 93 1.45 13.70 -10.04
C TYR A 93 1.57 12.17 -10.12
N LEU A 94 0.45 11.42 -10.15
CA LEU A 94 0.46 9.95 -10.15
C LEU A 94 1.33 9.36 -11.26
N HIS A 95 1.15 9.78 -12.52
CA HIS A 95 1.87 9.20 -13.65
C HIS A 95 3.33 9.66 -13.69
N GLU A 96 3.60 10.90 -13.32
CA GLU A 96 4.94 11.46 -13.20
C GLU A 96 5.73 10.75 -12.09
N PHE A 97 5.09 10.50 -10.95
CA PHE A 97 5.64 9.73 -9.85
C PHE A 97 6.00 8.30 -10.29
N LEU A 98 5.07 7.59 -10.94
CA LEU A 98 5.31 6.22 -11.39
C LEU A 98 6.39 6.14 -12.47
N THR A 99 6.41 7.11 -13.40
CA THR A 99 7.48 7.22 -14.42
C THR A 99 8.84 7.42 -13.75
N SER A 100 8.93 8.38 -12.83
CA SER A 100 10.16 8.67 -12.07
C SER A 100 10.59 7.48 -11.21
N ALA A 101 9.65 6.78 -10.55
CA ALA A 101 9.96 5.61 -9.73
C ALA A 101 10.44 4.45 -10.59
N TYR A 102 9.85 4.25 -11.77
CA TYR A 102 10.20 3.15 -12.66
C TYR A 102 11.65 3.23 -13.16
N GLU A 103 12.28 4.40 -13.18
CA GLU A 103 13.71 4.53 -13.49
C GLU A 103 14.59 3.66 -12.57
N ASP A 104 14.23 3.54 -11.28
CA ASP A 104 15.07 2.91 -10.24
C ASP A 104 14.41 1.68 -9.57
N TYR A 105 13.10 1.53 -9.71
CA TYR A 105 12.30 0.52 -9.01
C TYR A 105 11.43 -0.28 -9.96
N ASP A 106 11.38 -1.59 -9.77
CA ASP A 106 10.25 -2.40 -10.23
C ASP A 106 9.06 -2.16 -9.31
N ILE A 107 7.88 -2.02 -9.92
CA ILE A 107 6.68 -1.54 -9.25
C ILE A 107 5.69 -2.69 -9.09
N VAL A 108 5.17 -2.87 -7.88
CA VAL A 108 4.10 -3.82 -7.54
C VAL A 108 2.95 -3.05 -6.92
N ILE A 109 1.73 -3.38 -7.31
CA ILE A 109 0.52 -2.87 -6.66
C ILE A 109 0.00 -3.93 -5.70
N TRP A 110 -0.26 -3.56 -4.44
CA TRP A 110 -0.83 -4.46 -3.45
C TRP A 110 -2.00 -3.81 -2.73
N SER A 111 -3.22 -4.26 -3.01
CA SER A 111 -4.45 -3.77 -2.37
C SER A 111 -5.14 -4.84 -1.53
N ALA A 112 -5.88 -4.39 -0.51
CA ALA A 112 -6.73 -5.24 0.31
C ALA A 112 -8.10 -5.56 -0.32
N THR A 113 -8.29 -5.26 -1.62
CA THR A 113 -9.49 -5.65 -2.38
C THR A 113 -9.26 -6.92 -3.20
N SER A 114 -10.25 -7.38 -3.97
CA SER A 114 -10.08 -8.50 -4.91
C SER A 114 -9.30 -8.08 -6.16
N MET A 115 -8.65 -9.04 -6.84
CA MET A 115 -7.92 -8.81 -8.10
C MET A 115 -8.76 -8.07 -9.15
N LYS A 116 -10.04 -8.42 -9.31
CA LYS A 116 -10.96 -7.75 -10.25
C LYS A 116 -11.03 -6.24 -10.03
N TRP A 117 -11.12 -5.80 -8.77
CA TRP A 117 -11.17 -4.38 -8.45
C TRP A 117 -9.84 -3.68 -8.70
N ILE A 118 -8.71 -4.36 -8.45
CA ILE A 118 -7.38 -3.82 -8.76
C ILE A 118 -7.25 -3.60 -10.27
N GLU A 119 -7.58 -4.59 -11.09
CA GLU A 119 -7.51 -4.49 -12.55
C GLU A 119 -8.36 -3.36 -13.11
N ILE A 120 -9.60 -3.20 -12.61
CA ILE A 120 -10.48 -2.09 -12.99
C ILE A 120 -9.85 -0.76 -12.60
N LYS A 121 -9.46 -0.57 -11.33
CA LYS A 121 -8.88 0.69 -10.85
C LYS A 121 -7.60 1.07 -11.61
N MET A 122 -6.70 0.11 -11.84
CA MET A 122 -5.44 0.35 -12.55
C MET A 122 -5.66 0.69 -14.03
N ARG A 123 -6.69 0.12 -14.67
CA ARG A 123 -7.07 0.44 -16.05
C ARG A 123 -7.67 1.83 -16.15
N GLU A 124 -8.67 2.13 -15.32
CA GLU A 124 -9.38 3.42 -15.34
C GLU A 124 -8.41 4.59 -15.07
N MET A 125 -7.49 4.43 -14.10
CA MET A 125 -6.47 5.44 -13.82
C MET A 125 -5.34 5.50 -14.85
N GLY A 126 -5.33 4.66 -15.89
CA GLY A 126 -4.25 4.61 -16.88
C GLY A 126 -2.89 4.18 -16.29
N VAL A 127 -2.89 3.44 -15.19
CA VAL A 127 -1.69 2.92 -14.53
C VAL A 127 -1.21 1.63 -15.21
N HIS A 128 -2.14 0.78 -15.66
CA HIS A 128 -1.78 -0.44 -16.39
C HIS A 128 -2.82 -0.75 -17.48
N PRO A 129 -2.41 -0.87 -18.75
CA PRO A 129 -1.05 -0.62 -19.28
C PRO A 129 -0.71 0.88 -19.39
N ASN A 130 0.57 1.22 -19.33
CA ASN A 130 1.09 2.57 -19.59
C ASN A 130 2.36 2.48 -20.47
N PRO A 131 2.62 3.42 -21.41
CA PRO A 131 3.84 3.43 -22.21
C PRO A 131 5.09 3.87 -21.44
N ASN A 132 4.96 4.74 -20.43
CA ASN A 132 6.10 5.38 -19.76
C ASN A 132 6.70 4.55 -18.62
N PHE A 133 5.92 3.62 -18.06
CA PHE A 133 6.35 2.72 -17.00
C PHE A 133 5.60 1.39 -17.08
N LYS A 134 6.12 0.37 -16.38
CA LYS A 134 5.53 -0.96 -16.33
C LYS A 134 5.32 -1.40 -14.88
N ILE A 135 4.18 -2.04 -14.64
CA ILE A 135 3.90 -2.72 -13.36
C ILE A 135 4.30 -4.19 -13.50
N MET A 136 5.06 -4.70 -12.53
CA MET A 136 5.57 -6.07 -12.54
C MET A 136 4.43 -7.08 -12.34
N PHE A 137 3.64 -6.90 -11.28
CA PHE A 137 2.42 -7.68 -11.00
C PHE A 137 1.54 -6.98 -9.97
N PHE A 138 0.33 -7.52 -9.77
CA PHE A 138 -0.59 -7.13 -8.71
C PHE A 138 -0.65 -8.19 -7.62
N LEU A 139 -0.93 -7.75 -6.38
CA LEU A 139 -1.30 -8.59 -5.25
C LEU A 139 -2.61 -8.09 -4.68
N ASP A 140 -3.50 -9.03 -4.36
CA ASP A 140 -4.81 -8.75 -3.79
C ASP A 140 -4.90 -9.19 -2.33
N SER A 141 -6.09 -9.13 -1.75
CA SER A 141 -6.32 -9.56 -0.36
C SER A 141 -6.00 -11.04 -0.11
N GLY A 142 -5.98 -11.89 -1.16
CA GLY A 142 -5.61 -13.30 -1.05
C GLY A 142 -4.14 -13.52 -0.70
N ALA A 143 -3.26 -12.56 -1.03
CA ALA A 143 -1.84 -12.60 -0.67
C ALA A 143 -1.58 -12.16 0.79
N MET A 144 -2.57 -11.52 1.43
CA MET A 144 -2.47 -11.04 2.80
C MET A 144 -2.58 -12.19 3.82
N ILE A 145 -2.18 -11.92 5.06
CA ILE A 145 -2.30 -12.86 6.18
C ILE A 145 -2.95 -12.20 7.39
N ASN A 146 -3.68 -13.00 8.16
CA ASN A 146 -4.19 -12.58 9.44
C ASN A 146 -3.14 -12.83 10.54
N ILE A 147 -2.85 -11.82 11.35
CA ILE A 147 -2.06 -11.89 12.57
C ILE A 147 -2.96 -11.60 13.77
N VAL A 148 -2.63 -12.19 14.92
CA VAL A 148 -3.33 -11.89 16.18
C VAL A 148 -2.43 -11.00 17.03
N SER A 149 -2.90 -9.81 17.33
CA SER A 149 -2.30 -8.89 18.29
C SER A 149 -3.03 -9.02 19.64
N PRO A 150 -2.32 -9.07 20.77
CA PRO A 150 -2.94 -9.00 22.09
C PRO A 150 -3.80 -7.74 22.28
N ASP A 151 -3.32 -6.59 21.78
CA ASP A 151 -3.93 -5.29 22.04
C ASP A 151 -5.01 -4.90 21.02
N TYR A 152 -4.96 -5.49 19.82
CA TYR A 152 -5.79 -5.09 18.67
C TYR A 152 -6.58 -6.24 18.03
N GLY A 153 -6.50 -7.43 18.62
CA GLY A 153 -7.19 -8.62 18.11
C GLY A 153 -6.68 -9.07 16.73
N LEU A 154 -7.61 -9.51 15.88
CA LEU A 154 -7.29 -10.04 14.55
C LEU A 154 -7.04 -8.90 13.55
N LEU A 155 -5.83 -8.84 13.02
CA LEU A 155 -5.41 -7.86 12.03
C LEU A 155 -5.06 -8.57 10.72
N ASN A 156 -5.38 -7.94 9.59
CA ASN A 156 -4.95 -8.42 8.27
C ASN A 156 -3.81 -7.52 7.77
N VAL A 157 -2.72 -8.12 7.30
CA VAL A 157 -1.47 -7.42 6.94
C VAL A 157 -0.93 -7.88 5.59
N LYS A 158 -0.07 -7.07 4.97
CA LYS A 158 0.59 -7.27 3.68
C LYS A 158 2.06 -7.66 3.91
N PRO A 159 2.37 -8.95 4.17
CA PRO A 159 3.73 -9.37 4.50
C PRO A 159 4.63 -9.37 3.26
N LEU A 160 5.60 -8.45 3.19
CA LEU A 160 6.57 -8.40 2.08
C LEU A 160 7.36 -9.71 1.90
N GLY A 161 7.44 -10.53 2.95
CA GLY A 161 8.00 -11.89 2.87
C GLY A 161 7.33 -12.79 1.83
N VAL A 162 6.06 -12.55 1.46
CA VAL A 162 5.40 -13.27 0.35
C VAL A 162 6.05 -12.96 -0.99
N ILE A 163 6.46 -11.70 -1.20
CA ILE A 163 7.19 -11.29 -2.40
C ILE A 163 8.61 -11.84 -2.34
N TRP A 164 9.32 -11.62 -1.23
CA TRP A 164 10.72 -12.03 -1.09
C TRP A 164 10.92 -13.55 -1.21
N GLY A 165 9.97 -14.36 -0.74
CA GLY A 165 10.01 -15.81 -0.90
C GLY A 165 9.79 -16.30 -2.33
N LYS A 166 9.21 -15.48 -3.22
CA LYS A 166 8.98 -15.80 -4.63
C LYS A 166 9.98 -15.12 -5.58
N PHE A 167 10.53 -13.98 -5.17
CA PHE A 167 11.43 -13.14 -5.95
C PHE A 167 12.68 -12.83 -5.13
N PRO A 168 13.70 -13.72 -5.13
CA PRO A 168 14.86 -13.65 -4.25
C PRO A 168 15.79 -12.45 -4.50
N GLN A 169 15.66 -11.78 -5.65
CA GLN A 169 16.36 -10.52 -5.95
C GLN A 169 15.88 -9.36 -5.06
N TYR A 170 14.72 -9.48 -4.42
CA TYR A 170 14.18 -8.49 -3.50
C TYR A 170 14.20 -8.99 -2.06
N ASN A 171 14.51 -8.08 -1.14
CA ASN A 171 14.55 -8.32 0.29
C ASN A 171 14.39 -6.99 1.05
N SER A 172 14.53 -7.04 2.37
CA SER A 172 14.38 -5.86 3.24
C SER A 172 15.39 -4.74 2.96
N LYS A 173 16.53 -5.00 2.29
CA LYS A 173 17.55 -3.99 2.00
C LYS A 173 17.27 -3.17 0.75
N ASN A 174 16.37 -3.63 -0.13
CA ASN A 174 16.09 -2.98 -1.41
C ASN A 174 14.59 -2.85 -1.72
N THR A 175 13.72 -3.06 -0.74
CA THR A 175 12.27 -2.91 -0.88
C THR A 175 11.76 -1.73 -0.05
N ILE A 176 10.82 -0.97 -0.61
CA ILE A 176 10.05 0.03 0.13
C ILE A 176 8.56 -0.08 -0.26
N MET A 177 7.68 0.11 0.72
CA MET A 177 6.24 -0.01 0.56
C MET A 177 5.54 1.28 1.01
N PHE A 178 4.67 1.84 0.18
CA PHE A 178 3.84 2.99 0.52
C PHE A 178 2.40 2.54 0.75
N ASP A 179 1.88 2.90 1.92
CA ASP A 179 0.52 2.56 2.34
C ASP A 179 0.05 3.61 3.34
N ASP A 180 -1.16 4.12 3.19
CA ASP A 180 -1.73 5.10 4.11
C ASP A 180 -2.17 4.43 5.42
N ILE A 181 -2.22 3.10 5.46
CA ILE A 181 -2.59 2.34 6.63
C ILE A 181 -1.34 1.66 7.21
N ARG A 182 -0.88 2.16 8.35
CA ARG A 182 0.33 1.64 9.03
C ARG A 182 0.24 0.16 9.38
N ARG A 183 -0.94 -0.34 9.73
CA ARG A 183 -1.11 -1.75 10.12
C ARG A 183 -0.73 -2.73 8.99
N ASN A 184 -0.87 -2.31 7.74
CA ASN A 184 -0.63 -3.18 6.59
C ASN A 184 0.82 -3.68 6.52
N PHE A 185 1.79 -2.91 7.01
CA PHE A 185 3.20 -3.28 7.01
C PHE A 185 3.76 -3.61 8.40
N LEU A 186 2.92 -4.01 9.36
CA LEU A 186 3.36 -4.39 10.73
C LEU A 186 4.41 -5.51 10.77
N MET A 187 4.41 -6.41 9.79
CA MET A 187 5.41 -7.47 9.70
C MET A 187 6.73 -7.03 9.06
N ASN A 188 6.77 -5.84 8.49
CA ASN A 188 7.94 -5.26 7.82
C ASN A 188 7.98 -3.74 8.05
N PRO A 189 8.01 -3.28 9.32
CA PRO A 189 7.85 -1.86 9.66
C PRO A 189 8.97 -0.99 9.10
N GLN A 190 10.19 -1.53 9.03
CA GLN A 190 11.36 -0.85 8.47
C GLN A 190 11.27 -0.62 6.95
N ASN A 191 10.41 -1.35 6.25
CA ASN A 191 10.21 -1.21 4.80
C ASN A 191 8.96 -0.40 4.45
N GLY A 192 8.13 -0.06 5.44
CA GLY A 192 6.91 0.72 5.24
C GLY A 192 7.16 2.22 5.40
N LEU A 193 6.62 3.01 4.47
CA LEU A 193 6.45 4.45 4.60
C LEU A 193 4.96 4.74 4.69
N HIS A 194 4.56 5.30 5.83
CA HIS A 194 3.20 5.79 6.03
C HIS A 194 3.02 7.08 5.24
N ILE A 195 2.32 6.98 4.11
CA ILE A 195 2.03 8.12 3.23
C ILE A 195 0.78 8.85 3.75
N ALA A 196 0.75 10.18 3.65
CA ALA A 196 -0.46 10.91 4.01
C ALA A 196 -1.64 10.47 3.12
N PRO A 197 -2.82 10.16 3.68
CA PRO A 197 -3.96 9.71 2.90
C PRO A 197 -4.51 10.84 2.02
N PHE A 198 -4.77 10.56 0.75
CA PHE A 198 -5.38 11.49 -0.19
C PHE A 198 -6.91 11.37 -0.16
N LYS A 199 -7.55 12.23 0.64
CA LYS A 199 -9.01 12.28 0.84
C LYS A 199 -9.60 13.55 0.24
N GLU A 200 -10.90 13.52 -0.06
CA GLU A 200 -11.67 14.66 -0.55
C GLU A 200 -10.98 15.35 -1.75
N ALA A 201 -10.74 14.59 -2.82
CA ALA A 201 -9.98 15.05 -3.99
C ALA A 201 -10.47 16.41 -4.53
N TYR A 202 -11.78 16.63 -4.58
CA TYR A 202 -12.39 17.90 -5.01
C TYR A 202 -11.91 19.12 -4.21
N LYS A 203 -11.57 18.96 -2.91
CA LYS A 203 -10.99 20.01 -2.06
C LYS A 203 -9.47 20.06 -2.11
N ASN A 204 -8.81 18.90 -2.12
CA ASN A 204 -7.40 18.81 -1.77
C ASN A 204 -6.45 18.63 -2.96
N ARG A 205 -6.96 18.27 -4.15
CA ARG A 205 -6.16 17.95 -5.33
C ARG A 205 -5.20 19.07 -5.77
N HIS A 206 -5.55 20.34 -5.60
CA HIS A 206 -4.66 21.44 -5.98
C HIS A 206 -3.55 21.73 -4.95
N LYS A 207 -3.65 21.16 -3.74
CA LYS A 207 -2.71 21.35 -2.64
C LYS A 207 -1.78 20.16 -2.43
N ASP A 208 -2.25 18.95 -2.75
CA ASP A 208 -1.46 17.72 -2.58
C ASP A 208 -0.27 17.69 -3.55
N LYS A 209 0.94 17.57 -2.98
CA LYS A 209 2.21 17.40 -3.69
C LYS A 209 2.98 16.19 -3.16
N GLU A 210 2.29 15.27 -2.47
CA GLU A 210 2.93 14.19 -1.73
C GLU A 210 3.71 13.27 -2.68
N LEU A 211 3.08 12.84 -3.78
CA LEU A 211 3.73 11.99 -4.79
C LEU A 211 4.90 12.70 -5.51
N LEU A 212 4.82 14.02 -5.67
CA LEU A 212 5.94 14.81 -6.21
C LEU A 212 7.15 14.80 -5.28
N TYR A 213 6.94 14.91 -3.97
CA TYR A 213 8.05 14.86 -3.02
C TYR A 213 8.55 13.44 -2.79
N LEU A 214 7.66 12.45 -2.83
CA LEU A 214 8.03 11.04 -2.75
C LEU A 214 8.83 10.57 -3.97
N SER A 215 8.58 11.10 -5.17
CA SER A 215 9.41 10.79 -6.34
C SER A 215 10.86 11.22 -6.12
N ARG A 216 11.07 12.42 -5.55
CA ARG A 216 12.40 12.94 -5.17
C ARG A 216 13.05 12.08 -4.08
N TYR A 217 12.27 11.69 -3.09
CA TYR A 217 12.74 10.82 -2.01
C TYR A 217 13.21 9.47 -2.56
N LEU A 218 12.42 8.82 -3.41
CA LEU A 218 12.79 7.56 -4.07
C LEU A 218 14.07 7.71 -4.90
N LYS A 219 14.19 8.76 -5.73
CA LYS A 219 15.43 9.03 -6.49
C LYS A 219 16.65 9.24 -5.58
N HIS A 220 16.47 9.85 -4.42
CA HIS A 220 17.56 10.05 -3.47
C HIS A 220 18.03 8.73 -2.85
N ILE A 221 17.10 7.92 -2.33
CA ILE A 221 17.43 6.68 -1.64
C ILE A 221 17.78 5.52 -2.59
N ALA A 222 17.39 5.60 -3.87
CA ALA A 222 17.77 4.64 -4.90
C ALA A 222 19.29 4.47 -5.03
N LYS A 223 20.05 5.54 -4.76
CA LYS A 223 21.52 5.56 -4.79
C LYS A 223 22.17 4.74 -3.67
N LEU A 224 21.42 4.45 -2.61
CA LEU A 224 21.91 3.69 -1.46
C LEU A 224 21.90 2.19 -1.79
N LYS A 225 22.96 1.48 -1.40
CA LYS A 225 23.01 0.01 -1.55
C LYS A 225 22.02 -0.71 -0.62
N ASP A 226 21.78 -0.14 0.55
CA ASP A 226 20.95 -0.72 1.60
C ASP A 226 20.01 0.35 2.18
N LEU A 227 18.71 0.04 2.22
CA LEU A 227 17.64 0.91 2.73
C LEU A 227 17.36 0.71 4.23
N SER A 228 17.94 -0.29 4.87
CA SER A 228 17.61 -0.69 6.25
C SER A 228 17.96 0.32 7.33
N SER A 229 18.83 1.30 7.03
CA SER A 229 19.20 2.38 7.96
C SER A 229 18.29 3.60 7.87
N LEU A 230 17.33 3.61 6.94
CA LEU A 230 16.48 4.78 6.69
C LEU A 230 15.36 4.88 7.71
N ASN A 231 15.14 6.07 8.25
CA ASN A 231 13.92 6.33 9.01
C ASN A 231 12.87 6.96 8.07
N HIS A 232 11.94 6.14 7.58
CA HIS A 232 10.88 6.56 6.67
C HIS A 232 9.86 7.51 7.31
N LYS A 233 9.76 7.61 8.64
CA LYS A 233 8.88 8.57 9.34
C LYS A 233 9.22 10.03 9.01
N HIS A 234 10.50 10.30 8.76
CA HIS A 234 11.02 11.63 8.48
C HIS A 234 11.57 11.73 7.05
N TRP A 235 10.97 11.00 6.11
CA TRP A 235 11.39 10.94 4.71
C TRP A 235 11.54 12.33 4.08
N TYR A 236 10.65 13.27 4.43
CA TYR A 236 10.67 14.65 3.96
C TYR A 236 11.97 15.40 4.30
N ARG A 237 12.69 15.02 5.37
CA ARG A 237 13.98 15.63 5.74
C ARG A 237 15.11 15.24 4.78
N LYS A 238 14.91 14.17 4.01
CA LYS A 238 15.86 13.64 3.03
C LYS A 238 15.52 14.08 1.60
N VAL A 239 14.41 14.79 1.40
CA VAL A 239 14.07 15.39 0.12
C VAL A 239 14.97 16.62 -0.06
N PRO A 240 15.84 16.66 -1.10
CA PRO A 240 16.59 17.87 -1.41
C PRO A 240 15.62 19.04 -1.62
N ARG A 241 15.90 20.18 -0.98
CA ARG A 241 15.23 21.44 -1.32
C ARG A 241 15.89 21.93 -2.61
N ASP A 242 15.08 22.09 -3.65
CA ASP A 242 15.50 22.86 -4.82
C ASP A 242 15.64 24.33 -4.43
#